data_AF-A0A1F7QVH9-F1
#
_entry.id   AF-A0A1F7QVH9-F1
#
_cell.length_a   1.000
_cell.length_b   1.000
_cell.length_c   1.000
_cell.angle_alpha   90.00
_cell.angle_beta   90.00
_cell.angle_gamma   90.00
#
_symmetry.space_group_name_H-M   'P 1'
#
loop_
_entity.id
_entity.type
_entity.pdbx_description
1 polymer ?
#
loop_
_entity_poly.entity_id
_entity_poly.type
_entity_poly.pdbx_seq_one_letter_code
_entity_poly.pdbx_strand_id
1 'polypeptide(L)' 'MELFAAETINTGVIAKGILVGFGGMGPAIAIGLLGSSYMTAVSRNPESSKYFGQLFVFVGMAELFGLIAFASIFIIS' A
#
# COMPACT_ATOMS: atom_id res chain seq x y z
N MET A 1 33.27 -29.77 -20.17
CA MET A 1 33.57 -28.43 -19.64
C MET A 1 32.23 -27.73 -19.48
N GLU A 2 31.96 -27.25 -18.29
CA GLU A 2 30.61 -27.03 -17.75
C GLU A 2 29.73 -26.17 -18.65
N LEU A 3 28.55 -26.71 -18.95
CA LEU A 3 27.40 -25.98 -19.43
C LEU A 3 27.08 -24.94 -18.36
N PHE A 4 27.37 -23.66 -18.64
CA PHE A 4 26.85 -22.54 -17.88
C PHE A 4 25.35 -22.75 -17.73
N ALA A 5 24.93 -23.22 -16.55
CA ALA A 5 23.53 -23.22 -16.18
C ALA A 5 23.11 -21.76 -16.23
N ALA A 6 22.30 -21.41 -17.24
CA ALA A 6 21.65 -20.13 -17.29
C ALA A 6 20.95 -19.97 -15.94
N GLU A 7 21.37 -18.98 -15.15
CA GLU A 7 20.69 -18.61 -13.92
C GLU A 7 19.26 -18.26 -14.33
N THR A 8 18.33 -19.19 -14.12
CA THR A 8 16.92 -18.97 -14.39
C THR A 8 16.50 -17.81 -13.50
N ILE A 9 16.31 -16.64 -14.10
CA ILE A 9 15.72 -15.49 -13.46
C ILE A 9 14.44 -15.99 -12.79
N ASN A 10 14.39 -15.93 -11.46
CA ASN A 10 13.18 -16.30 -10.73
C ASN A 10 12.15 -15.18 -10.95
N THR A 11 11.37 -15.33 -12.02
CA THR A 11 10.34 -14.38 -12.43
C THR A 11 9.29 -14.18 -11.33
N GLY A 12 9.09 -15.16 -10.44
CA GLY A 12 8.23 -15.06 -9.27
C GLY A 12 8.71 -14.02 -8.27
N VAL A 13 10.02 -13.92 -8.02
CA VAL A 13 10.58 -12.88 -7.13
C VAL A 13 10.38 -11.48 -7.72
N ILE A 14 10.61 -11.32 -9.02
CA ILE A 14 10.40 -10.05 -9.72
C ILE A 14 8.92 -9.66 -9.70
N ALA A 15 8.02 -10.62 -9.99
CA ALA A 15 6.57 -10.39 -9.97
C ALA A 15 6.07 -9.96 -8.59
N LYS A 16 6.54 -10.61 -7.51
CA LYS A 16 6.21 -10.23 -6.12
C LYS A 16 6.72 -8.82 -5.79
N GLY A 17 7.94 -8.49 -6.20
CA GLY A 17 8.50 -7.15 -5.99
C GLY A 17 7.70 -6.05 -6.69
N ILE A 18 7.35 -6.26 -7.95
CA ILE A 18 6.50 -5.33 -8.72
C ILE A 18 5.12 -5.20 -8.06
N LEU A 19 4.51 -6.32 -7.67
CA LEU A 19 3.17 -6.31 -7.10
C LEU A 19 3.11 -5.56 -5.77
N VAL A 20 4.06 -5.77 -4.85
CA VAL A 20 4.10 -5.02 -3.59
C VAL A 20 4.44 -3.56 -3.82
N GLY A 21 5.43 -3.30 -4.68
CA GLY A 21 5.86 -1.94 -5.02
C GLY A 21 4.72 -1.10 -5.56
N PHE A 22 4.06 -1.54 -6.63
CA PHE A 22 2.94 -0.81 -7.24
C PHE A 22 1.63 -0.95 -6.47
N GLY A 23 1.37 -2.12 -5.87
CA GLY A 23 0.15 -2.37 -5.11
C GLY A 23 0.06 -1.52 -3.83
N GLY A 24 1.19 -1.13 -3.25
CA GLY A 24 1.25 -0.20 -2.11
C GLY A 24 1.10 1.28 -2.47
N MET A 25 1.30 1.67 -3.74
CA MET A 25 1.30 3.09 -4.13
C MET A 25 -0.07 3.76 -3.94
N GLY A 26 -1.15 3.08 -4.37
CA GLY A 26 -2.52 3.60 -4.24
C GLY A 26 -2.89 3.91 -2.78
N PRO A 27 -2.77 2.94 -1.86
CA PRO A 27 -2.98 3.15 -0.43
C PRO A 27 -2.11 4.26 0.15
N ALA A 28 -0.82 4.30 -0.17
CA ALA A 28 0.09 5.33 0.35
C ALA A 28 -0.35 6.74 -0.07
N ILE A 29 -0.74 6.92 -1.33
CA ILE A 29 -1.27 8.19 -1.85
C ILE A 29 -2.59 8.54 -1.17
N ALA A 30 -3.52 7.58 -1.08
CA ALA A 30 -4.82 7.79 -0.46
C ALA A 30 -4.69 8.21 1.01
N ILE A 31 -3.85 7.53 1.79
CA ILE A 31 -3.61 7.84 3.20
C ILE A 31 -2.96 9.23 3.36
N GLY A 32 -1.99 9.58 2.51
CA GLY A 32 -1.39 10.92 2.51
C GLY A 32 -2.41 12.02 2.23
N LEU A 33 -3.32 11.81 1.27
CA LEU A 33 -4.40 12.76 0.94
C LEU A 33 -5.45 12.85 2.05
N LEU A 34 -5.84 11.72 2.64
CA LEU A 34 -6.79 11.68 3.77
C LEU A 34 -6.21 12.40 4.99
N GLY A 35 -4.97 12.11 5.36
CA GLY A 35 -4.27 12.75 6.47
C GLY A 35 -4.09 14.25 6.27
N SER A 36 -3.63 14.69 5.10
CA SER A 36 -3.46 16.12 4.79
C SER A 36 -4.78 16.89 4.81
N SER A 37 -5.86 16.29 4.30
CA SER A 37 -7.21 16.86 4.34
C SER A 37 -7.70 17.01 5.78
N TYR A 38 -7.49 15.99 6.62
CA TYR A 38 -7.83 16.04 8.04
C TYR A 38 -7.05 17.13 8.78
N MET A 39 -5.74 17.23 8.58
CA MET A 39 -4.92 18.28 9.22
C MET A 39 -5.33 19.68 8.77
N THR A 40 -5.70 19.85 7.50
CA THR A 40 -6.24 21.11 6.98
C THR A 40 -7.58 21.46 7.63
N ALA A 41 -8.46 20.48 7.85
CA ALA A 41 -9.74 20.71 8.52
C ALA A 41 -9.56 21.07 10.00
N VAL A 42 -8.72 20.33 10.73
CA VAL A 42 -8.47 20.56 12.16
C VAL A 42 -7.78 21.88 12.42
N SER A 43 -6.81 22.28 11.59
CA SER A 43 -6.13 23.57 11.75
C SER A 43 -7.05 24.78 11.56
N ARG A 44 -8.07 24.66 10.70
CA ARG A 44 -9.08 25.72 10.48
C ARG A 44 -10.22 25.69 11.50
N ASN A 45 -10.60 24.51 11.96
CA ASN A 45 -11.64 24.32 12.96
C ASN A 45 -11.23 23.17 13.92
N PRO A 46 -10.75 23.48 15.13
CA PRO A 46 -10.34 22.47 16.11
C PRO A 46 -11.43 21.47 16.48
N GLU A 47 -12.71 21.83 16.38
CA GLU A 47 -13.83 20.93 16.65
C GLU A 47 -13.89 19.75 15.65
N SER A 48 -13.27 19.89 14.48
CA SER A 48 -13.18 18.82 13.46
C SER A 48 -12.33 17.63 13.93
N SER A 49 -11.55 17.78 15.00
CA SER A 49 -10.77 16.68 15.59
C SER A 49 -11.64 15.49 16.03
N LYS A 50 -12.93 15.71 16.30
CA LYS A 50 -13.90 14.65 16.63
C LYS A 50 -14.05 13.59 15.52
N TYR A 51 -13.68 13.90 14.28
CA TYR A 51 -13.77 12.99 13.14
C TYR A 51 -12.54 12.07 12.97
N PHE A 52 -11.58 12.10 13.91
CA PHE A 52 -10.38 11.26 13.83
C PHE A 52 -10.69 9.75 13.75
N GLY A 53 -11.70 9.27 14.48
CA GLY A 53 -12.14 7.88 14.38
C GLY A 53 -12.65 7.53 12.97
N GLN A 54 -13.38 8.45 12.33
CA GLN A 54 -13.89 8.24 10.98
C GLN A 54 -12.79 8.31 9.93
N LEU A 55 -11.77 9.15 10.12
CA LEU A 55 -10.55 9.13 9.30
C LEU A 55 -9.91 7.74 9.32
N PHE A 56 -9.79 7.10 10.48
CA PHE A 56 -9.22 5.75 10.56
C PHE A 56 -10.03 4.68 9.84
N VAL A 57 -11.35 4.80 9.79
CA VAL A 57 -12.18 3.91 8.98
C VAL A 57 -11.81 4.04 7.50
N PHE A 58 -11.69 5.27 6.99
CA PHE A 58 -11.27 5.50 5.60
C PHE A 58 -9.82 5.07 5.33
N VAL A 59 -8.91 5.29 6.26
CA VAL A 59 -7.53 4.80 6.17
C VAL A 59 -7.51 3.26 6.13
N GLY A 60 -8.28 2.59 6.98
CA GLY A 60 -8.41 1.14 6.96
C GLY A 60 -9.01 0.61 5.65
N MET A 61 -9.99 1.32 5.09
CA MET A 61 -10.55 1.00 3.76
C MET A 61 -9.53 1.19 2.64
N ALA A 62 -8.72 2.25 2.68
CA ALA A 62 -7.65 2.49 1.72
C ALA A 62 -6.56 1.42 1.83
N GLU A 63 -6.19 1.05 3.05
CA GLU A 63 -5.12 0.09 3.32
C GLU A 63 -5.50 -1.35 2.96
N LEU A 64 -6.80 -1.67 2.86
CA LEU A 64 -7.27 -2.97 2.39
C LEU A 64 -6.63 -3.38 1.05
N PHE A 65 -6.44 -2.43 0.13
CA PHE A 65 -5.81 -2.72 -1.17
C PHE A 65 -4.32 -3.04 -1.02
N GLY A 66 -3.62 -2.36 -0.11
CA GLY A 66 -2.21 -2.64 0.20
C GLY A 66 -2.06 -4.01 0.86
N LEU A 67 -2.97 -4.36 1.77
CA LEU A 67 -3.00 -5.68 2.40
C LEU A 67 -3.33 -6.80 1.41
N ILE A 68 -4.21 -6.57 0.43
CA ILE A 68 -4.48 -7.55 -0.64
C ILE A 68 -3.22 -7.72 -1.51
N ALA A 69 -2.52 -6.65 -1.86
CA ALA A 69 -1.26 -6.74 -2.59
C ALA A 69 -0.21 -7.51 -1.78
N PHE A 70 -0.03 -7.18 -0.50
CA PHE A 70 0.87 -7.93 0.37
C PHE A 70 0.48 -9.42 0.48
N ALA A 71 -0.79 -9.73 0.75
CA ALA A 71 -1.26 -11.11 0.87
C ALA A 71 -1.06 -11.92 -0.42
N SER A 72 -1.16 -11.27 -1.59
CA SER A 72 -1.00 -11.92 -2.89
C SER A 72 0.40 -12.47 -3.12
N ILE A 73 1.44 -12.00 -2.39
CA ILE A 73 2.79 -12.57 -2.50
C ILE A 73 2.87 -14.03 -2.08
N PHE A 74 1.94 -14.49 -1.22
CA PHE A 74 1.88 -15.88 -0.76
C PHE A 74 1.15 -16.79 -1.76
N ILE A 75 0.44 -16.21 -2.72
CA ILE A 75 -0.41 -16.92 -3.68
C ILE A 75 0.31 -17.05 -5.03
N ILE A 76 1.11 -16.04 -5.39
CA ILE A 76 1.82 -16.00 -6.67
C ILE A 76 3.11 -16.82 -6.57
N SER A 77 3.29 -17.75 -7.51
CA SER A 77 4.47 -18.63 -7.68
C SER A 77 5.39 -18.15 -8.79
#